data_AF-A0A923ZF09-F1
#
_entry.id   AF-A0A923ZF09-F1
#
_cell.length_a   1.000
_cell.length_b   1.000
_cell.length_c   1.000
_cell.angle_alpha   90.00
_cell.angle_beta   90.00
_cell.angle_gamma   90.00
#
_symmetry.space_group_name_H-M   'P 1'
#
loop_
_entity.id
_entity.type
_entity.pdbx_description
1 polymer ?
#
loop_
_entity_poly.entity_id
_entity_poly.type
_entity_poly.pdbx_seq_one_letter_code
_entity_poly.pdbx_strand_id
1 'polypeptide(L)'
;MEIVAFFIAAIFCSKVFAQDTVKITAFGYRLNLRENAWPIVKEALTACKIKIRPVLVFPKNRYDFWPQYSAEKLFYKSNNE
;
A
#
# COMPACT_ATOMS: atom_id res chain seq x y z
N MET A 1 -4.44 -45.02 3.09
CA MET A 1 -4.90 -44.19 1.95
C MET A 1 -5.71 -42.98 2.41
N GLU A 2 -6.55 -43.09 3.44
CA GLU A 2 -7.37 -41.96 3.95
C GLU A 2 -6.57 -40.77 4.50
N ILE A 3 -5.48 -41.02 5.22
CA ILE A 3 -4.62 -39.95 5.77
C ILE A 3 -3.99 -39.11 4.65
N VAL A 4 -3.59 -39.76 3.55
CA VAL A 4 -2.98 -39.08 2.39
C VAL A 4 -4.00 -38.19 1.69
N ALA A 5 -5.25 -38.66 1.54
CA ALA A 5 -6.33 -37.87 0.97
C ALA A 5 -6.64 -36.62 1.82
N PHE A 6 -6.59 -36.74 3.15
CA PHE A 6 -6.79 -35.62 4.07
C PHE A 6 -5.70 -34.54 3.94
N PHE A 7 -4.43 -34.96 3.82
CA PHE A 7 -3.32 -34.04 3.59
C PHE A 7 -3.41 -33.32 2.23
N ILE A 8 -3.83 -34.01 1.17
CA ILE A 8 -3.99 -33.40 -0.16
C ILE A 8 -5.14 -32.38 -0.16
N ALA A 9 -6.25 -32.68 0.50
CA ALA A 9 -7.39 -31.76 0.62
C ALA A 9 -7.04 -30.48 1.41
N ALA A 10 -6.21 -30.60 2.45
CA ALA A 10 -5.76 -29.44 3.24
C ALA A 10 -4.87 -28.47 2.43
N ILE A 11 -4.06 -29.00 1.50
CA ILE A 11 -3.20 -28.18 0.62
C ILE A 11 -4.04 -27.43 -0.43
N PHE A 12 -5.12 -28.03 -0.94
CA PHE A 12 -6.02 -27.35 -1.87
C PHE A 12 -6.87 -26.24 -1.23
N CYS A 13 -7.10 -26.30 0.08
CA CYS A 13 -7.89 -25.31 0.81
C CYS A 13 -7.06 -24.09 1.26
N SER A 14 -5.73 -24.18 1.23
CA SER A 14 -4.86 -23.07 1.62
C SER A 14 -4.75 -22.06 0.48
N LYS A 15 -5.52 -20.97 0.57
CA LYS A 15 -5.34 -19.78 -0.26
C LYS A 15 -3.98 -19.16 0.06
N VAL A 16 -2.96 -19.46 -0.74
CA VAL A 16 -1.69 -18.74 -0.71
C VAL A 16 -1.97 -17.30 -1.16
N PHE A 17 -1.95 -16.37 -0.22
CA PHE A 17 -2.07 -14.94 -0.52
C PHE A 17 -0.66 -14.39 -0.76
N ALA A 18 -0.31 -14.16 -2.04
CA ALA A 18 0.81 -13.30 -2.36
C ALA A 18 0.47 -11.86 -1.94
N GLN A 19 1.35 -11.21 -1.18
CA GLN A 19 1.18 -9.78 -0.87
C GLN A 19 1.31 -8.98 -2.16
N ASP A 20 0.27 -8.22 -2.48
CA ASP A 20 0.28 -7.34 -3.62
C ASP A 20 1.12 -6.09 -3.32
N THR A 21 2.41 -6.17 -3.64
CA THR A 21 3.35 -5.07 -3.42
C THR A 21 3.15 -4.00 -4.49
N VAL A 22 2.86 -2.78 -4.05
CA VAL A 22 2.75 -1.58 -4.89
C VAL A 22 3.94 -0.68 -4.57
N LYS A 23 4.81 -0.39 -5.54
CA LYS A 23 5.95 0.52 -5.33
C LYS A 23 5.59 1.92 -5.78
N ILE A 24 5.91 2.95 -5.00
CA ILE A 24 5.63 4.34 -5.37
C ILE A 24 6.35 4.78 -6.66
N THR A 25 7.50 4.19 -6.97
CA THR A 25 8.24 4.44 -8.22
C THR A 25 7.53 3.96 -9.48
N ALA A 26 6.50 3.09 -9.35
CA ALA A 26 5.69 2.66 -10.49
C ALA A 26 4.79 3.79 -11.04
N PHE A 27 4.58 4.85 -10.26
CA PHE A 27 3.75 6.01 -10.58
C PHE A 27 4.58 7.23 -10.99
N GLY A 28 5.82 7.00 -11.45
CA GLY A 28 6.68 8.06 -11.96
C GLY A 28 7.35 8.94 -10.90
N TYR A 29 7.34 8.56 -9.61
CA TYR A 29 8.11 9.28 -8.60
C TYR A 29 9.60 9.28 -8.95
N ARG A 30 10.11 10.47 -9.29
CA ARG A 30 11.52 10.69 -9.55
C ARG A 30 12.20 11.04 -8.24
N LEU A 31 13.09 10.15 -7.83
CA LEU A 31 13.85 10.27 -6.59
C LEU A 31 14.74 11.53 -6.62
N ASN A 32 14.90 12.18 -5.46
CA ASN A 32 15.76 13.37 -5.24
C ASN A 32 15.34 14.67 -5.94
N LEU A 33 14.20 14.73 -6.62
CA LEU A 33 13.60 16.02 -6.95
C LEU A 33 12.81 16.46 -5.72
N ARG A 34 13.05 17.67 -5.23
CA ARG A 34 12.36 18.27 -4.07
C ARG A 34 10.90 18.62 -4.41
N GLU A 35 10.21 17.69 -5.04
CA GLU A 35 8.85 17.78 -5.53
C GLU A 35 7.90 17.20 -4.49
N ASN A 36 6.68 17.73 -4.46
CA ASN A 36 5.65 17.22 -3.58
C ASN A 36 5.28 15.78 -3.97
N ALA A 37 5.50 14.83 -3.07
CA ALA A 37 5.18 13.42 -3.26
C ALA A 37 3.66 13.13 -3.17
N TRP A 38 2.86 14.04 -2.62
CA TRP A 38 1.45 13.79 -2.32
C TRP A 38 0.59 13.34 -3.53
N PRO A 39 0.65 13.97 -4.72
CA PRO A 39 -0.15 13.53 -5.87
C PRO A 39 0.13 12.08 -6.25
N ILE A 40 1.39 11.68 -6.19
CA ILE A 40 1.85 10.33 -6.55
C ILE A 40 1.45 9.31 -5.48
N VAL A 41 1.57 9.67 -4.20
CA VAL A 41 1.07 8.84 -3.10
C VAL A 41 -0.44 8.60 -3.22
N LYS A 42 -1.21 9.63 -3.60
CA LYS A 42 -2.66 9.50 -3.79
C LYS A 42 -3.01 8.51 -4.90
N GLU A 43 -2.29 8.54 -6.01
CA GLU A 43 -2.45 7.57 -7.11
C GLU A 43 -2.09 6.15 -6.65
N ALA A 44 -0.96 5.99 -5.97
CA ALA A 44 -0.51 4.71 -5.45
C ALA A 44 -1.50 4.11 -4.42
N LEU A 45 -2.07 4.94 -3.55
CA LEU A 45 -3.14 4.54 -2.62
C LEU A 45 -4.41 4.11 -3.36
N THR A 46 -4.74 4.78 -4.47
CA THR A 46 -5.89 4.39 -5.31
C THR A 46 -5.68 3.01 -5.92
N ALA A 47 -4.47 2.71 -6.40
CA ALA A 47 -4.09 1.38 -6.86
C ALA A 47 -4.07 0.32 -5.73
N CYS A 48 -3.77 0.72 -4.49
CA CYS A 48 -3.84 -0.19 -3.35
C CYS A 48 -5.30 -0.59 -3.01
N LYS A 49 -6.28 0.31 -3.19
CA LYS A 49 -7.68 0.06 -2.81
C LYS A 49 -8.33 -1.13 -3.53
N ILE A 50 -7.86 -1.50 -4.72
CA ILE A 50 -8.39 -2.62 -5.50
C ILE A 50 -7.76 -3.98 -5.13
N LYS A 51 -6.81 -4.00 -4.19
CA LYS A 51 -6.03 -5.19 -3.79
C LYS A 51 -6.48 -5.71 -2.44
N ILE A 52 -6.40 -7.03 -2.22
CA ILE A 52 -6.92 -7.69 -1.00
C ILE A 52 -6.04 -7.39 0.22
N ARG A 53 -4.71 -7.36 0.04
CA ARG A 53 -3.71 -7.07 1.10
C ARG A 53 -2.53 -6.29 0.51
N PRO A 54 -2.74 -5.02 0.11
CA PRO A 54 -1.69 -4.24 -0.52
C PRO A 54 -0.59 -3.87 0.47
N VAL A 55 0.65 -3.86 0.00
CA VAL A 55 1.78 -3.24 0.69
C VAL A 55 2.30 -2.12 -0.20
N LEU A 56 2.09 -0.86 0.21
CA LEU A 56 2.68 0.29 -0.47
C LEU A 56 4.12 0.48 0.00
N VAL A 57 5.08 0.35 -0.91
CA VAL A 57 6.52 0.42 -0.63
C VAL A 57 7.11 1.74 -1.10
N PHE A 58 7.80 2.39 -0.19
CA PHE A 58 8.64 3.56 -0.42
C PHE A 58 10.12 3.11 -0.42
N PRO A 59 10.79 3.05 -1.58
CA PRO A 59 12.23 2.84 -1.61
C PRO A 59 12.98 3.90 -0.80
N LYS A 60 14.12 3.54 -0.21
CA LYS A 60 14.92 4.45 0.62
C LYS A 60 15.27 5.73 -0.15
N ASN A 61 14.68 6.85 0.27
CA ASN A 61 14.91 8.17 -0.30
C ASN A 61 14.31 9.28 0.58
N ARG A 62 14.47 10.54 0.17
CA ARG A 62 13.73 11.69 0.70
C ARG A 62 12.43 11.86 -0.06
N TYR A 63 11.35 12.12 0.67
CA TYR A 63 10.03 12.45 0.12
C TYR A 63 9.54 13.73 0.79
N ASP A 64 9.24 14.76 0.00
CA ASP A 64 8.71 16.02 0.51
C ASP A 64 7.18 16.02 0.41
N PHE A 65 6.49 16.43 1.48
CA PHE A 65 5.02 16.54 1.51
C PHE A 65 4.65 17.98 1.79
N TRP A 66 3.90 18.61 0.89
CA TRP A 66 3.51 20.00 1.04
C TRP A 66 2.01 20.14 1.35
N PRO A 67 1.63 21.02 2.29
CA PRO A 67 0.26 21.13 2.77
C PRO A 67 -0.71 21.68 1.73
N GLN A 68 -0.24 22.42 0.71
CA GLN A 68 -1.10 23.11 -0.27
C GLN A 68 -2.00 22.15 -1.08
N TYR A 69 -1.71 20.85 -1.07
CA TYR A 69 -2.46 19.83 -1.81
C TYR A 69 -3.16 18.82 -0.89
N SER A 70 -3.03 18.99 0.43
CA SER A 70 -3.68 18.11 1.41
C SER A 70 -5.18 18.34 1.42
N ALA A 71 -5.95 17.27 1.61
CA ALA A 71 -7.39 17.39 1.78
C ALA A 71 -7.68 17.93 3.19
N GLU A 72 -8.33 19.09 3.26
CA GLU A 72 -8.82 19.60 4.53
C GLU A 72 -10.00 18.75 5.00
N LYS A 73 -9.92 18.27 6.24
CA LYS A 73 -11.00 17.53 6.87
C LYS A 73 -11.06 17.94 8.33
N LEU A 74 -12.25 18.32 8.78
CA LEU A 74 -12.52 18.49 10.19
C LEU A 74 -12.30 17.15 10.90
N PHE A 75 -11.29 17.10 11.76
CA PHE A 75 -10.88 15.89 12.46
C PHE A 75 -10.80 16.20 13.95
N TYR A 76 -11.52 15.41 14.74
CA TYR A 76 -11.48 15.52 16.20
C TYR A 76 -10.69 14.35 16.75
N LYS A 77 -9.60 14.65 17.44
CA LYS A 77 -8.77 13.65 18.11
C LYS A 77 -8.84 13.89 19.61
N SER A 78 -9.23 12.87 20.39
CA SER A 78 -9.18 13.01 21.85
C SER A 78 -7.76 13.33 22.32
N ASN A 79 -7.64 14.31 23.22
CA ASN A 79 -6.37 14.78 23.83
C ASN A 79 -5.41 15.51 22.88
N ASN A 80 -5.85 15.89 21.69
CA ASN A 80 -5.07 16.68 20.75
C ASN A 80 -5.99 17.68 20.05
N GLU A 81 -5.48 18.89 19.81
CA GLU A 81 -6.10 19.81 18.84
C GLU A 81 -5.90 19.29 17.40
#